data_AF-A0ABD4XLS4-F1
#
_entry.id   AF-A0ABD4XLS4-F1
#
_cell.length_a   1.000
_cell.length_b   1.000
_cell.length_c   1.000
_cell.angle_alpha   90.00
_cell.angle_beta   90.00
_cell.angle_gamma   90.00
#
_symmetry.space_group_name_H-M   'P 1'
#
loop_
_entity.id
_entity.type
_entity.pdbx_description
1 polymer ?
#
loop_
_entity_poly.entity_id
_entity_poly.type
_entity_poly.pdbx_seq_one_letter_code
_entity_poly.pdbx_strand_id
1 'polypeptide(L)'
;MKLDLGNNAYDILNDWHPNAAKEELTAQLTKQVLVEKEKLPKLLSREDLKERWEMNSRQSVHQVATRPDFPAPILTFNHGKTLLYLETEIQIFEVNHPWLITMSARLSYSHWILHNVIN
;
A
#
# COMPACT_ATOMS: atom_id res chain seq x y z
N MET A 1 -21.46 -2.92 -3.42
CA MET A 1 -22.84 -2.43 -3.49
C MET A 1 -23.18 -2.14 -4.94
N LYS A 2 -24.36 -2.55 -5.43
CA LYS A 2 -24.81 -2.23 -6.79
C LYS A 2 -25.59 -0.91 -6.70
N LEU A 3 -25.20 0.10 -7.46
CA LEU A 3 -25.98 1.34 -7.58
C LEU A 3 -27.31 0.98 -8.24
N ASP A 4 -28.39 1.01 -7.45
CA ASP A 4 -29.75 0.87 -7.98
C ASP A 4 -30.30 2.27 -8.25
N LEU A 5 -30.34 2.63 -9.53
CA LEU A 5 -30.78 3.95 -9.99
C LEU A 5 -32.30 4.00 -10.23
N GLY A 6 -32.99 2.85 -10.09
CA GLY A 6 -34.43 2.72 -10.32
C GLY A 6 -34.88 3.34 -11.65
N ASN A 7 -36.07 3.94 -11.64
CA ASN A 7 -36.66 4.60 -12.81
C ASN A 7 -36.02 5.97 -13.15
N ASN A 8 -35.09 6.47 -12.32
CA ASN A 8 -34.50 7.80 -12.45
C ASN A 8 -33.15 7.80 -13.19
N ALA A 9 -32.77 6.67 -13.80
CA ALA A 9 -31.48 6.52 -14.49
C ALA A 9 -31.27 7.56 -15.61
N TYR A 10 -32.33 8.00 -16.30
CA TYR A 10 -32.24 9.02 -17.34
C TYR A 10 -31.85 10.39 -16.75
N ASP A 11 -32.55 10.83 -15.71
CA ASP A 11 -32.28 12.11 -15.04
C ASP A 11 -30.89 12.14 -14.39
N ILE A 12 -30.35 10.98 -14.01
CA ILE A 12 -29.06 10.87 -13.34
C ILE A 12 -27.90 10.72 -14.33
N LEU A 13 -28.02 9.88 -15.36
CA LEU A 13 -26.91 9.49 -16.23
C LEU A 13 -26.95 10.12 -17.63
N ASN A 14 -28.14 10.45 -18.15
CA ASN A 14 -28.30 10.90 -19.55
C ASN A 14 -28.54 12.40 -19.67
N ASP A 15 -29.13 13.03 -18.65
CA ASP A 15 -29.09 14.48 -18.55
C ASP A 15 -27.66 14.92 -18.25
N TRP A 16 -27.19 16.04 -18.78
CA TRP A 16 -25.87 16.62 -18.50
C TRP A 16 -25.97 17.91 -17.66
N HIS A 17 -27.17 18.43 -17.44
CA HIS A 17 -27.42 19.58 -16.57
C HIS A 17 -27.46 19.20 -15.09
N PRO A 18 -27.17 20.14 -14.17
CA PRO A 18 -27.43 19.94 -12.74
C PRO A 18 -28.94 19.76 -12.51
N ASN A 19 -29.29 18.74 -11.72
CA ASN A 19 -30.66 18.52 -11.26
C ASN A 19 -30.66 17.92 -9.84
N ALA A 20 -31.79 18.04 -9.16
CA ALA A 20 -31.91 17.65 -7.75
C ALA A 20 -31.59 16.15 -7.52
N ALA A 21 -31.97 15.28 -8.44
CA ALA A 21 -31.71 13.84 -8.34
C ALA A 21 -30.20 13.52 -8.36
N LYS A 22 -29.43 14.22 -9.20
CA LYS A 22 -27.96 14.10 -9.24
C LYS A 22 -27.30 14.66 -7.99
N GLU A 23 -27.78 15.79 -7.50
CA GLU A 23 -27.23 16.41 -6.28
C GLU A 23 -27.40 15.48 -5.08
N GLU A 24 -28.59 14.90 -4.91
CA GLU A 24 -28.87 13.94 -3.84
C GLU A 24 -27.99 12.69 -3.97
N LEU A 25 -27.91 12.08 -5.16
CA LEU A 25 -27.08 10.90 -5.36
C LEU A 25 -25.59 11.20 -5.14
N THR A 26 -25.10 12.34 -5.61
CA THR A 26 -23.71 12.77 -5.42
C THR A 26 -23.41 12.96 -3.94
N ALA A 27 -24.33 13.53 -3.16
CA ALA A 27 -24.16 13.68 -1.71
C ALA A 27 -24.10 12.32 -1.00
N GLN A 28 -24.95 11.36 -1.39
CA GLN A 28 -24.92 10.00 -0.85
C GLN A 28 -23.60 9.27 -1.18
N LEU A 29 -23.18 9.30 -2.45
CA LEU A 29 -21.92 8.70 -2.88
C LEU A 29 -20.71 9.38 -2.24
N THR A 30 -20.74 10.69 -2.05
CA THR A 30 -19.67 11.42 -1.36
C THR A 30 -19.52 10.96 0.09
N LYS A 31 -20.63 10.81 0.83
CA LYS A 31 -20.61 10.25 2.19
C LYS A 31 -20.02 8.84 2.21
N GLN A 32 -20.40 8.00 1.24
CA GLN A 32 -19.86 6.64 1.13
C GLN A 32 -18.36 6.64 0.84
N VAL A 33 -17.89 7.47 -0.10
CA VAL A 33 -16.47 7.60 -0.43
C VAL A 33 -15.65 7.99 0.79
N LEU A 34 -16.15 8.87 1.67
CA LEU A 34 -15.46 9.24 2.90
C LEU A 34 -15.28 8.03 3.83
N VAL A 35 -16.35 7.25 4.05
CA VAL A 35 -16.30 6.03 4.87
C VAL A 35 -15.36 4.99 4.26
N GLU A 36 -15.36 4.83 2.94
CA GLU A 36 -14.45 3.91 2.26
C GLU A 36 -12.99 4.35 2.39
N LYS A 37 -12.71 5.65 2.21
CA LYS A 37 -11.36 6.22 2.35
C LYS A 37 -10.81 6.05 3.77
N GLU A 38 -11.62 6.21 4.80
CA GLU A 38 -11.21 5.99 6.19
C GLU A 38 -10.83 4.53 6.47
N LYS A 39 -11.42 3.58 5.74
CA LYS A 39 -11.16 2.16 5.89
C LYS A 39 -10.06 1.64 4.97
N LEU A 40 -9.54 2.46 4.06
CA LEU A 40 -8.50 2.03 3.15
C LEU A 40 -7.22 1.72 3.93
N PRO A 41 -6.66 0.52 3.79
CA PRO A 41 -5.41 0.22 4.43
C PRO A 41 -4.29 1.04 3.78
N LYS A 42 -3.28 1.38 4.58
CA LYS A 42 -2.08 2.03 4.05
C LYS A 42 -1.27 1.01 3.24
N LEU A 43 -0.97 1.41 2.01
CA LEU A 43 -0.15 0.64 1.09
C LEU A 43 1.21 1.30 0.95
N LEU A 44 2.26 0.49 0.85
CA LEU A 44 3.63 0.92 0.68
C LEU A 44 4.18 0.40 -0.64
N SER A 45 4.83 1.27 -1.40
CA SER A 45 5.67 0.90 -2.53
C SER A 45 7.10 0.61 -2.06
N ARG A 46 7.93 0.05 -2.95
CA ARG A 46 9.37 -0.12 -2.66
C ARG A 46 10.09 1.20 -2.39
N GLU A 47 9.59 2.32 -2.92
CA GLU A 47 10.19 3.62 -2.66
C GLU A 47 9.86 4.10 -1.24
N ASP A 48 8.64 3.86 -0.78
CA ASP A 48 8.26 4.12 0.61
C ASP A 48 9.07 3.25 1.59
N LEU A 49 9.31 1.97 1.23
CA LEU A 49 10.17 1.08 2.02
C LEU A 49 11.63 1.55 2.06
N LYS A 50 12.12 2.14 0.97
CA LYS A 50 13.47 2.72 0.90
C LYS A 50 13.64 3.82 1.95
N GLU A 51 12.68 4.73 2.03
CA GLU A 51 12.68 5.81 3.02
C GLU A 51 12.49 5.26 4.43
N ARG A 52 11.51 4.37 4.61
CA ARG A 52 11.17 3.74 5.90
C ARG A 52 12.34 3.00 6.54
N TRP A 53 13.18 2.36 5.73
CA TRP A 53 14.35 1.61 6.21
C TRP A 53 15.65 2.41 6.08
N GLU A 54 15.63 3.70 5.77
CA GLU A 54 16.84 4.52 5.62
C GLU A 54 17.85 3.89 4.63
N MET A 55 17.35 3.32 3.52
CA MET A 55 18.19 2.68 2.51
C MET A 55 18.56 3.65 1.41
N ASN A 56 19.85 3.80 1.13
CA ASN A 56 20.31 4.75 0.11
C ASN A 56 20.16 4.24 -1.33
N SER A 57 19.85 2.96 -1.53
CA SER A 57 19.78 2.35 -2.86
C SER A 57 18.51 1.52 -3.05
N ARG A 58 17.89 1.69 -4.22
CA ARG A 58 16.78 0.85 -4.70
C ARG A 58 17.17 -0.63 -4.77
N GLN A 59 18.44 -0.94 -5.03
CA GLN A 59 18.92 -2.32 -5.09
C GLN A 59 18.87 -3.00 -3.71
N SER A 60 19.14 -2.27 -2.63
CA SER A 60 19.09 -2.80 -1.27
C SER A 60 17.67 -3.25 -0.90
N VAL A 61 16.67 -2.41 -1.19
CA VAL A 61 15.26 -2.77 -0.99
C VAL A 61 14.86 -3.95 -1.87
N HIS A 62 15.35 -3.98 -3.12
CA HIS A 62 15.04 -5.09 -4.02
C HIS A 62 15.56 -6.43 -3.49
N GLN A 63 16.78 -6.48 -2.96
CA GLN A 63 17.36 -7.70 -2.36
C GLN A 63 16.54 -8.22 -1.18
N VAL A 64 16.04 -7.32 -0.34
CA VAL A 64 15.14 -7.67 0.77
C VAL A 64 13.83 -8.22 0.22
N ALA A 65 13.26 -7.55 -0.79
CA ALA A 65 12.00 -7.93 -1.41
C ALA A 65 12.06 -9.22 -2.25
N THR A 66 13.25 -9.78 -2.51
CA THR A 66 13.43 -11.10 -3.16
C THR A 66 13.52 -12.25 -2.16
N ARG A 67 13.51 -11.97 -0.86
CA ARG A 67 13.55 -13.02 0.16
C ARG A 67 12.25 -13.84 0.12
N PRO A 68 12.33 -15.16 0.40
CA PRO A 68 11.16 -16.04 0.34
C PRO A 68 10.11 -15.73 1.43
N ASP A 69 10.52 -15.11 2.53
CA ASP A 69 9.68 -14.71 3.65
C ASP A 69 9.15 -13.26 3.52
N PHE A 70 9.48 -12.56 2.43
CA PHE A 70 8.97 -11.23 2.16
C PHE A 70 7.51 -11.28 1.68
N PRO A 71 6.63 -10.38 2.13
CA PRO A 71 5.23 -10.40 1.74
C PRO A 71 5.03 -10.24 0.23
N ALA A 72 4.05 -10.97 -0.30
CA ALA A 72 3.63 -10.84 -1.69
C ALA A 72 2.94 -9.48 -1.90
N PRO A 73 3.08 -8.86 -3.08
CA PRO A 73 2.38 -7.61 -3.37
C PRO A 73 0.87 -7.85 -3.44
N ILE A 74 0.10 -7.02 -2.74
CA ILE A 74 -1.38 -7.09 -2.74
C ILE A 74 -1.98 -6.46 -4.00
N LEU A 75 -1.28 -5.49 -4.59
CA LEU A 75 -1.72 -4.79 -5.79
C LEU A 75 -0.52 -4.39 -6.65
N THR A 76 -0.75 -4.38 -7.97
CA THR A 76 0.20 -3.87 -8.94
C THR A 76 -0.37 -2.63 -9.63
N PHE A 77 0.35 -1.53 -9.57
CA PHE A 77 0.01 -0.26 -10.21
C PHE A 77 0.94 0.02 -11.39
N ASN A 78 0.54 0.92 -12.30
CA ASN A 78 1.33 1.32 -13.47
C ASN A 78 1.75 0.14 -14.36
N HIS A 79 0.77 -0.64 -14.84
CA HIS A 79 1.00 -1.80 -15.72
C HIS A 79 2.01 -2.82 -15.15
N GLY A 80 1.94 -3.08 -13.84
CA GLY A 80 2.84 -4.03 -13.18
C GLY A 80 4.18 -3.45 -12.71
N LYS A 81 4.49 -2.18 -13.00
CA LYS A 81 5.79 -1.58 -12.65
C LYS A 81 5.93 -1.26 -11.17
N THR A 82 4.83 -0.87 -10.52
CA THR A 82 4.82 -0.49 -9.10
C THR A 82 4.09 -1.55 -8.31
N LEU A 83 4.83 -2.24 -7.44
CA LEU A 83 4.27 -3.23 -6.51
C LEU A 83 3.90 -2.52 -5.22
N LEU A 84 2.68 -2.77 -4.73
CA LEU A 84 2.16 -2.24 -3.48
C LEU A 84 2.01 -3.37 -2.46
N TYR A 85 2.43 -3.10 -1.24
CA TYR A 85 2.42 -4.01 -0.11
C TYR A 85 1.55 -3.44 1.00
N LEU A 86 0.89 -4.31 1.76
CA LEU A 86 0.11 -3.89 2.92
C LEU A 86 1.06 -3.45 4.04
N GLU A 87 0.86 -2.28 4.64
CA GLU A 87 1.74 -1.80 5.71
C GLU A 87 1.82 -2.77 6.88
N THR A 88 0.71 -3.44 7.24
CA THR A 88 0.70 -4.42 8.34
C THR A 88 1.52 -5.67 8.05
N GLU A 89 1.54 -6.15 6.80
CA GLU A 89 2.40 -7.27 6.40
C GLU A 89 3.87 -6.89 6.44
N ILE A 90 4.19 -5.65 6.06
CA ILE A 90 5.54 -5.10 6.19
C ILE A 90 5.93 -5.00 7.67
N GLN A 91 5.04 -4.56 8.56
CA GLN A 91 5.30 -4.52 10.00
C GLN A 91 5.54 -5.93 10.58
N ILE A 92 4.77 -6.94 10.15
CA ILE A 92 5.01 -8.34 10.53
C ILE A 92 6.41 -8.77 10.10
N PHE A 93 6.79 -8.44 8.86
CA PHE A 93 8.13 -8.72 8.35
C PHE A 93 9.23 -8.02 9.17
N GLU A 94 9.03 -6.74 9.52
CA GLU A 94 9.95 -5.94 10.34
C GLU A 94 10.14 -6.51 11.75
N VAL A 95 9.07 -7.01 12.38
CA VAL A 95 9.14 -7.67 13.71
C VAL A 95 10.04 -8.91 13.65
N ASN A 96 9.96 -9.67 12.56
CA ASN A 96 10.81 -10.85 12.36
C ASN A 96 12.24 -10.50 11.92
N HIS A 97 12.47 -9.28 11.42
CA HIS A 97 13.73 -8.82 10.85
C HIS A 97 14.14 -7.44 11.42
N PRO A 98 14.28 -7.29 12.74
CA PRO A 98 14.45 -5.98 13.38
C PRO A 98 15.76 -5.28 12.95
N TRP A 99 16.76 -6.05 12.53
CA TRP A 99 18.01 -5.51 12.00
C TRP A 99 17.83 -4.69 10.72
N LEU A 100 16.69 -4.81 10.03
CA LEU A 100 16.44 -4.13 8.77
C LEU A 100 16.11 -2.64 8.94
N ILE A 101 15.57 -2.24 10.08
CA ILE A 101 14.86 -0.95 10.21
C ILE A 101 15.83 0.23 10.16
N THR A 102 16.96 0.14 10.86
CA THR A 102 17.93 1.25 10.98
C THR A 102 19.31 0.86 10.46
N MET A 103 20.10 1.85 10.07
CA MET A 103 21.49 1.61 9.65
C MET A 103 22.33 0.95 10.76
N SER A 104 22.17 1.38 12.01
CA SER A 104 22.92 0.83 13.14
C SER A 104 22.59 -0.65 13.39
N ALA A 105 21.31 -1.02 13.34
CA ALA A 105 20.88 -2.40 13.53
C ALA A 105 21.38 -3.32 12.41
N ARG A 106 21.40 -2.82 11.15
CA ARG A 106 22.01 -3.55 10.02
C ARG A 106 23.48 -3.82 10.25
N LEU A 107 24.23 -2.83 10.73
CA LEU A 107 25.66 -2.97 11.02
C LEU A 107 25.91 -3.98 12.14
N SER A 108 25.20 -3.86 13.26
CA SER A 108 25.30 -4.81 14.38
C SER A 108 25.01 -6.25 13.95
N TYR A 109 23.97 -6.45 13.13
CA TYR A 109 23.64 -7.77 12.60
C TYR A 109 24.71 -8.30 11.64
N SER A 110 25.29 -7.45 10.78
CA SER A 110 26.40 -7.87 9.91
C SER A 110 27.63 -8.34 10.71
N HIS A 111 27.98 -7.65 11.79
CA HIS A 111 29.07 -8.08 12.68
C HIS A 111 28.74 -9.41 13.36
N TRP A 112 27.49 -9.59 13.81
CA TRP A 112 27.05 -10.84 14.40
C TRP A 112 27.13 -12.01 13.41
N ILE A 113 26.69 -11.83 12.16
CA ILE A 113 26.82 -12.85 11.10
C ILE A 113 28.28 -13.22 10.86
N LEU A 114 29.14 -12.20 10.69
CA LEU A 114 30.56 -12.43 10.43
C LEU A 114 31.20 -13.26 11.54
N HIS A 115 30.85 -13.00 12.80
CA HIS A 115 31.41 -13.70 13.94
C HIS A 115 30.83 -15.11 14.16
N ASN A 116 29.55 -15.35 13.85
CA ASN A 116 28.85 -16.58 14.28
C ASN A 116 28.46 -17.53 13.15
N VAL A 117 28.47 -17.08 11.89
CA VAL A 117 27.98 -17.87 10.74
C VAL A 117 29.09 -18.17 9.74
N ILE A 118 29.99 -17.20 9.52
CA ILE A 118 31.02 -17.29 8.46
C ILE A 118 32.37 -17.81 8.99
N ASN A 119 32.71 -17.51 10.25
CA ASN A 119 33.86 -18.07 10.95
C ASN A 119 33.58 -19.48 11.48
#